data_AF-C6WTI1-F1
#
_entry.id   AF-C6WTI1-F1
#
_cell.length_a   1.000
_cell.length_b   1.000
_cell.length_c   1.000
_cell.angle_alpha   90.00
_cell.angle_beta   90.00
_cell.angle_gamma   90.00
#
_symmetry.space_group_name_H-M   'P 1'
#
loop_
_entity.id
_entity.type
_entity.pdbx_description
1 polymer ?
#
loop_
_entity_poly.entity_id
_entity_poly.type
_entity_poly.pdbx_seq_one_letter_code
_entity_poly.pdbx_strand_id
1 'polypeptide(L)'
;MKADNLLAQFDGQFIDGLQFCARVYELFDSIVMEEGGREEIRMRSTKVAKVLVGELLPISRYIQTCYRLGRYISVKWVDGSQSYDAELLQKGRLIDLGYYPGRAFLEATCAMHENEHWVRYLLSNGGGAFAPEGITKVRGKEPESKPVVFTNHEHIENFVPVVVQLIQKKAAIAYPENTSLVVQCYLNSLYTAEDWKVLVSTVESQLIDLPFSEVVLFDSALERTAQLTYRRNHAS
;
A
#
# COMPACT_ATOMS: atom_id res chain seq x y z
N MET A 1 0.99 12.15 -24.73
CA MET A 1 1.60 10.80 -24.88
C MET A 1 0.53 9.78 -24.51
N LYS A 2 0.31 8.69 -25.25
CA LYS A 2 -0.69 7.68 -24.83
C LYS A 2 -0.22 7.01 -23.54
N ALA A 3 -1.11 6.93 -22.54
CA ALA A 3 -0.82 6.47 -21.17
C ALA A 3 -0.13 5.09 -21.10
N ASP A 4 -0.37 4.22 -22.09
CA ASP A 4 0.25 2.88 -22.20
C ASP A 4 1.79 2.92 -22.33
N ASN A 5 2.38 4.04 -22.77
CA ASN A 5 3.83 4.15 -22.92
C ASN A 5 4.57 4.47 -21.60
N LEU A 6 3.86 4.99 -20.58
CA LEU A 6 4.51 5.43 -19.34
C LEU A 6 4.81 4.26 -18.39
N LEU A 7 4.01 3.19 -18.43
CA LEU A 7 4.23 1.99 -17.58
C LEU A 7 5.27 1.03 -18.16
N ALA A 8 5.49 1.07 -19.49
CA ALA A 8 6.44 0.20 -20.18
C ALA A 8 7.88 0.30 -19.65
N GLN A 9 8.23 1.43 -19.01
CA GLN A 9 9.55 1.61 -18.38
C GLN A 9 9.74 0.78 -17.09
N PHE A 10 8.68 0.18 -16.54
CA PHE A 10 8.72 -0.66 -15.33
C PHE A 10 8.45 -2.14 -15.64
N ASP A 11 7.68 -2.40 -16.70
CA ASP A 11 7.16 -3.74 -17.00
C ASP A 11 8.26 -4.73 -17.43
N GLY A 12 8.24 -5.92 -16.83
CA GLY A 12 8.97 -7.09 -17.31
C GLY A 12 10.49 -7.04 -17.15
N GLN A 13 11.07 -5.94 -16.67
CA GLN A 13 12.51 -5.77 -16.50
C GLN A 13 12.94 -5.59 -15.05
N PHE A 14 14.10 -6.17 -14.69
CA PHE A 14 14.70 -5.94 -13.39
C PHE A 14 15.40 -4.58 -13.33
N ILE A 15 15.01 -3.76 -12.37
CA ILE A 15 15.58 -2.44 -12.08
C ILE A 15 16.15 -2.50 -10.66
N ASP A 16 17.32 -1.90 -10.41
CA ASP A 16 17.79 -1.73 -9.02
C ASP A 16 16.73 -0.99 -8.20
N GLY A 17 16.48 -1.44 -6.96
CA GLY A 17 15.36 -0.97 -6.16
C GLY A 17 15.38 0.54 -5.91
N LEU A 18 16.54 1.15 -5.73
CA LEU A 18 16.63 2.60 -5.53
C LEU A 18 16.36 3.36 -6.83
N GLN A 19 16.83 2.83 -7.97
CA GLN A 19 16.51 3.37 -9.29
C GLN A 19 15.03 3.22 -9.62
N PHE A 20 14.40 2.09 -9.25
CA PHE A 20 12.97 1.87 -9.38
C PHE A 20 12.20 2.95 -8.62
N CYS A 21 12.54 3.19 -7.35
CA CYS A 21 11.92 4.23 -6.53
C CYS A 21 12.03 5.60 -7.21
N ALA A 22 13.23 5.99 -7.66
CA ALA A 22 13.45 7.27 -8.33
C ALA A 22 12.53 7.44 -9.56
N ARG A 23 12.46 6.43 -10.44
CA ARG A 23 11.58 6.45 -11.62
C ARG A 23 10.09 6.54 -11.26
N VAL A 24 9.67 5.87 -10.19
CA VAL A 24 8.27 5.94 -9.73
C VAL A 24 7.92 7.35 -9.26
N TYR A 25 8.81 8.01 -8.50
CA TYR A 25 8.60 9.40 -8.09
C TYR A 25 8.64 10.37 -9.29
N GLU A 26 9.55 10.16 -10.25
CA GLU A 26 9.57 10.94 -11.50
C GLU A 26 8.26 10.79 -12.30
N LEU A 27 7.69 9.57 -12.37
CA LEU A 27 6.38 9.34 -12.99
C LEU A 27 5.28 10.08 -12.22
N PHE A 28 5.26 9.98 -10.89
CA PHE A 28 4.29 10.68 -10.06
C PHE A 28 4.33 12.19 -10.28
N ASP A 29 5.52 12.78 -10.24
CA ASP A 29 5.71 14.20 -10.46
C ASP A 29 5.28 14.61 -11.88
N SER A 30 5.61 13.80 -12.89
CA SER A 30 5.22 14.09 -14.27
C SER A 30 3.70 14.18 -14.44
N ILE A 31 2.93 13.32 -13.76
CA ILE A 31 1.47 13.35 -13.81
C ILE A 31 0.95 14.56 -13.01
N VAL A 32 1.44 14.77 -11.79
CA VAL A 32 0.95 15.85 -10.91
C VAL A 32 1.18 17.25 -11.50
N MET A 33 2.20 17.41 -12.33
CA MET A 33 2.53 18.67 -13.01
C MET A 33 1.68 18.93 -14.26
N GLU A 34 0.96 17.93 -14.79
CA GLU A 34 0.01 18.13 -15.89
C GLU A 34 -1.29 18.80 -15.41
N GLU A 35 -1.96 19.51 -16.32
CA GLU A 35 -3.28 20.09 -16.06
C GLU A 35 -4.29 18.96 -15.75
N GLY A 36 -4.95 19.05 -14.60
CA GLY A 36 -5.86 17.98 -14.12
C GLY A 36 -5.16 16.77 -13.48
N GLY A 37 -3.83 16.70 -13.49
CA GLY A 37 -3.07 15.55 -12.99
C GLY A 37 -3.29 15.21 -11.51
N ARG A 38 -3.47 16.23 -10.66
CA ARG A 38 -3.83 16.04 -9.24
C ARG A 38 -5.19 15.37 -9.07
N GLU A 39 -6.16 15.75 -9.88
CA GLU A 39 -7.47 15.13 -9.88
C GLU A 39 -7.39 13.70 -10.43
N GLU A 40 -6.60 13.47 -11.47
CA GLU A 40 -6.33 12.13 -12.01
C GLU A 40 -5.76 11.19 -10.94
N ILE A 41 -4.73 11.61 -10.20
CA ILE A 41 -4.14 10.82 -9.10
C ILE A 41 -5.18 10.58 -7.99
N ARG A 42 -5.92 11.63 -7.59
CA ARG A 42 -6.93 11.51 -6.54
C ARG A 42 -8.05 10.56 -6.93
N MET A 43 -8.59 10.69 -8.13
CA MET A 43 -9.72 9.87 -8.61
C MET A 43 -9.27 8.51 -9.14
N ARG A 44 -7.97 8.35 -9.42
CA ARG A 44 -7.39 7.19 -10.10
C ARG A 44 -8.14 6.92 -11.40
N SER A 45 -8.35 7.98 -12.19
CA SER A 45 -9.22 7.94 -13.37
C SER A 45 -8.59 7.18 -14.55
N THR A 46 -7.26 7.15 -14.64
CA THR A 46 -6.52 6.44 -15.69
C THR A 46 -5.92 5.12 -15.20
N LYS A 47 -5.54 4.23 -16.13
CA LYS A 47 -4.78 3.01 -15.78
C LYS A 47 -3.46 3.36 -15.08
N VAL A 48 -2.74 4.36 -15.60
CA VAL A 48 -1.45 4.80 -15.04
C VAL A 48 -1.62 5.25 -13.60
N ALA A 49 -2.60 6.11 -13.31
CA ALA A 49 -2.86 6.56 -11.94
C ALA A 49 -3.26 5.41 -11.00
N LYS A 50 -4.07 4.45 -11.48
CA LYS A 50 -4.44 3.26 -10.69
C LYS A 50 -3.22 2.41 -10.33
N VAL A 51 -2.38 2.09 -11.31
CA VAL A 51 -1.16 1.28 -11.13
C VAL A 51 -0.14 2.03 -10.27
N LEU A 52 0.07 3.32 -10.54
CA LEU A 52 1.00 4.14 -9.77
C LEU A 52 0.64 4.17 -8.27
N VAL A 53 -0.63 4.44 -7.96
CA VAL A 53 -1.11 4.57 -6.57
C VAL A 53 -1.31 3.20 -5.91
N GLY A 54 -1.82 2.21 -6.65
CA GLY A 54 -2.17 0.90 -6.12
C GLY A 54 -1.01 -0.07 -6.01
N GLU A 55 0.04 0.09 -6.83
CA GLU A 55 1.12 -0.90 -6.96
C GLU A 55 2.50 -0.23 -6.87
N LEU A 56 2.84 0.70 -7.77
CA LEU A 56 4.23 1.19 -7.89
C LEU A 56 4.70 1.99 -6.66
N LEU A 57 3.86 2.87 -6.11
CA LEU A 57 4.18 3.62 -4.89
C LEU A 57 4.28 2.71 -3.65
N PRO A 58 3.33 1.78 -3.40
CA PRO A 58 3.49 0.75 -2.37
C PRO A 58 4.77 -0.08 -2.51
N ILE A 59 5.09 -0.55 -3.72
CA ILE A 59 6.32 -1.30 -3.99
C ILE A 59 7.54 -0.44 -3.66
N SER A 60 7.55 0.82 -4.09
CA SER A 60 8.64 1.76 -3.78
C SER A 60 8.81 1.93 -2.26
N ARG A 61 7.71 2.03 -1.51
CA ARG A 61 7.76 2.13 -0.05
C ARG A 61 8.32 0.87 0.60
N TYR A 62 7.94 -0.32 0.12
CA TYR A 62 8.54 -1.58 0.57
C TYR A 62 10.06 -1.57 0.35
N ILE A 63 10.51 -1.17 -0.85
CA ILE A 63 11.94 -1.09 -1.16
C ILE A 63 12.67 -0.10 -0.27
N GLN A 64 12.14 1.11 -0.08
CA GLN A 64 12.72 2.11 0.83
C GLN A 64 12.84 1.60 2.27
N THR A 65 11.98 0.68 2.68
CA THR A 65 11.98 0.09 4.03
C THR A 65 12.97 -1.07 4.15
N CYS A 66 13.08 -1.90 3.11
CA CYS A 66 13.79 -3.17 3.17
C CYS A 66 15.18 -3.14 2.52
N TYR A 67 15.46 -2.18 1.62
CA TYR A 67 16.74 -2.03 0.94
C TYR A 67 17.78 -1.47 1.92
N ARG A 68 18.83 -2.25 2.18
CA ARG A 68 19.88 -1.87 3.16
C ARG A 68 21.18 -2.60 2.88
N LEU A 69 22.23 -2.18 3.58
CA LEU A 69 23.53 -2.86 3.52
C LEU A 69 23.36 -4.37 3.77
N GLY A 70 23.86 -5.17 2.84
CA GLY A 70 23.75 -6.63 2.89
C GLY A 70 22.43 -7.22 2.35
N ARG A 71 21.44 -6.39 2.00
CA ARG A 71 20.22 -6.79 1.29
C ARG A 71 19.91 -5.76 0.19
N TYR A 72 20.51 -5.97 -0.97
CA TYR A 72 20.27 -5.18 -2.18
C TYR A 72 19.14 -5.84 -2.97
N ILE A 73 18.15 -5.06 -3.36
CA ILE A 73 16.92 -5.56 -3.98
C ILE A 73 16.81 -5.00 -5.40
N SER A 74 16.56 -5.85 -6.38
CA SER A 74 16.12 -5.47 -7.72
C SER A 74 14.67 -5.89 -7.91
N VAL A 75 13.89 -5.03 -8.56
CA VAL A 75 12.44 -5.17 -8.73
C VAL A 75 12.12 -5.36 -10.20
N LYS A 76 11.26 -6.32 -10.51
CA LYS A 76 10.59 -6.46 -11.79
C LYS A 76 9.09 -6.40 -11.56
N TRP A 77 8.48 -5.26 -11.87
CA TRP A 77 7.03 -5.13 -11.89
C TRP A 77 6.46 -5.83 -13.13
N VAL A 78 5.25 -6.39 -13.03
CA VAL A 78 4.63 -7.16 -14.11
C VAL A 78 3.19 -6.71 -14.33
N ASP A 79 2.91 -6.13 -15.49
CA ASP A 79 1.54 -5.79 -15.91
C ASP A 79 0.82 -7.06 -16.39
N GLY A 80 0.10 -7.75 -15.50
CA GLY A 80 -0.48 -9.05 -15.86
C GLY A 80 -1.52 -9.61 -14.89
N SER A 81 -1.90 -10.87 -15.13
CA SER A 81 -2.94 -11.60 -14.39
C SER A 81 -2.37 -12.59 -13.36
N GLN A 82 -1.08 -12.50 -13.06
CA GLN A 82 -0.44 -13.30 -12.03
C GLN A 82 -0.96 -12.89 -10.64
N SER A 83 -0.74 -13.74 -9.64
CA SER A 83 -1.18 -13.50 -8.26
C SER A 83 -0.21 -12.62 -7.47
N TYR A 84 0.60 -11.76 -8.08
CA TYR A 84 1.55 -10.86 -7.40
C TYR A 84 1.88 -9.66 -8.30
N ASP A 85 2.33 -8.54 -7.74
CA ASP A 85 2.59 -7.34 -8.54
C ASP A 85 4.05 -7.23 -9.00
N ALA A 86 4.99 -7.82 -8.25
CA ALA A 86 6.40 -7.79 -8.62
C ALA A 86 7.20 -9.03 -8.20
N GLU A 87 8.24 -9.32 -8.98
CA GLU A 87 9.31 -10.24 -8.61
C GLU A 87 10.49 -9.45 -8.03
N LEU A 88 11.14 -10.03 -7.02
CA LEU A 88 12.32 -9.47 -6.38
C LEU A 88 13.52 -10.40 -6.60
N LEU A 89 14.64 -9.83 -7.04
CA LEU A 89 15.95 -10.45 -6.95
C LEU A 89 16.76 -9.77 -5.87
N GLN A 90 17.25 -10.57 -4.92
CA GLN A 90 17.92 -10.09 -3.73
C GLN A 90 19.34 -10.64 -3.68
N LYS A 91 20.29 -9.80 -3.30
CA LYS A 91 21.71 -10.18 -3.15
C LYS A 91 22.36 -9.48 -1.96
N GLY A 92 23.50 -10.02 -1.55
CA GLY A 92 24.32 -9.47 -0.47
C GLY A 92 24.38 -10.39 0.74
N ARG A 93 25.14 -9.96 1.74
CA ARG A 93 25.53 -10.81 2.87
C ARG A 93 24.36 -11.46 3.63
N LEU A 94 23.22 -10.78 3.72
CA LEU A 94 22.04 -11.33 4.42
C LEU A 94 21.36 -12.44 3.62
N ILE A 95 21.51 -12.45 2.29
CA ILE A 95 21.04 -13.52 1.41
C ILE A 95 22.03 -14.69 1.49
N ASP A 96 23.33 -14.41 1.43
CA ASP A 96 24.38 -15.44 1.51
C ASP A 96 24.33 -16.23 2.84
N LEU A 97 23.86 -15.59 3.91
CA LEU A 97 23.68 -16.18 5.24
C LEU A 97 22.30 -16.82 5.44
N GLY A 98 21.41 -16.77 4.44
CA GLY A 98 20.08 -17.39 4.49
C GLY A 98 19.03 -16.64 5.31
N TYR A 99 19.27 -15.39 5.71
CA TYR A 99 18.26 -14.58 6.40
C TYR A 99 17.12 -14.14 5.49
N TYR A 100 17.41 -13.98 4.20
CA TYR A 100 16.43 -13.61 3.17
C TYR A 100 16.62 -14.46 1.91
N PRO A 101 15.55 -14.76 1.17
CA PRO A 101 15.63 -15.55 -0.05
C PRO A 101 16.22 -14.73 -1.20
N GLY A 102 17.01 -15.36 -2.08
CA GLY A 102 17.57 -14.69 -3.26
C GLY A 102 16.52 -14.31 -4.32
N ARG A 103 15.40 -15.03 -4.38
CA ARG A 103 14.22 -14.69 -5.19
C ARG A 103 12.99 -14.62 -4.29
N ALA A 104 12.20 -13.58 -4.46
CA ALA A 104 10.97 -13.35 -3.70
C ALA A 104 9.91 -12.71 -4.61
N PHE A 105 8.70 -12.57 -4.07
CA PHE A 105 7.58 -11.92 -4.75
C PHE A 105 6.99 -10.85 -3.84
N LEU A 106 6.28 -9.89 -4.42
CA LEU A 106 5.67 -8.78 -3.71
C LEU A 106 4.24 -8.57 -4.18
N GLU A 107 3.33 -8.51 -3.23
CA GLU A 107 1.93 -8.13 -3.40
C GLU A 107 1.72 -6.77 -2.76
N ALA A 108 1.18 -5.82 -3.52
CA ALA A 108 0.72 -4.53 -3.05
C ALA A 108 -0.81 -4.53 -2.87
N THR A 109 -1.27 -3.90 -1.81
CA THR A 109 -2.70 -3.74 -1.57
C THR A 109 -2.99 -2.50 -0.75
N CYS A 110 -4.28 -2.17 -0.60
CA CYS A 110 -4.74 -0.99 0.10
C CYS A 110 -5.82 -1.35 1.13
N ALA A 111 -5.61 -0.96 2.39
CA ALA A 111 -6.64 -0.96 3.42
C ALA A 111 -7.31 0.41 3.45
N MET A 112 -8.62 0.44 3.18
CA MET A 112 -9.39 1.69 3.16
C MET A 112 -10.84 1.44 3.58
N HIS A 113 -11.46 2.46 4.16
CA HIS A 113 -12.89 2.44 4.45
C HIS A 113 -13.70 2.31 3.14
N GLU A 114 -14.87 1.68 3.16
CA GLU A 114 -15.71 1.49 1.98
C GLU A 114 -16.09 2.82 1.29
N ASN A 115 -16.30 3.87 2.09
CA ASN A 115 -16.61 5.22 1.63
C ASN A 115 -15.40 6.05 1.17
N GLU A 116 -14.18 5.50 1.16
CA GLU A 116 -12.98 6.26 0.77
C GLU A 116 -13.08 6.82 -0.67
N HIS A 117 -13.79 6.12 -1.57
CA HIS A 117 -14.03 6.63 -2.91
C HIS A 117 -14.90 7.90 -2.93
N TRP A 118 -15.79 8.09 -1.95
CA TRP A 118 -16.58 9.32 -1.81
C TRP A 118 -15.77 10.46 -1.23
N VAL A 119 -14.82 10.19 -0.32
CA VAL A 119 -13.86 11.20 0.15
C VAL A 119 -13.14 11.82 -1.06
N ARG A 120 -12.62 10.97 -1.94
CA ARG A 120 -11.90 11.39 -3.16
C ARG A 120 -12.81 12.20 -4.09
N TYR A 121 -14.05 11.76 -4.29
CA TYR A 121 -15.03 12.48 -5.10
C TYR A 121 -15.33 13.88 -4.55
N LEU A 122 -15.63 14.00 -3.25
CA LEU A 122 -15.95 15.29 -2.62
C LEU A 122 -14.80 16.30 -2.75
N LEU A 123 -13.57 15.84 -2.47
CA LEU A 123 -12.37 16.68 -2.56
C LEU A 123 -12.05 17.10 -4.01
N SER A 124 -12.32 16.24 -5.00
CA SER A 124 -12.12 16.60 -6.41
C SER A 124 -13.13 17.63 -6.91
N ASN A 125 -14.36 17.64 -6.37
CA ASN A 125 -15.41 18.58 -6.73
C ASN A 125 -15.38 19.89 -5.90
N GLY A 126 -14.25 20.21 -5.28
CA GLY A 126 -14.07 21.43 -4.48
C GLY A 126 -14.81 21.44 -3.14
N GLY A 127 -15.39 20.31 -2.73
CA GLY A 127 -15.99 20.13 -1.42
C GLY A 127 -14.99 19.78 -0.33
N GLY A 128 -15.47 19.73 0.91
CA GLY A 128 -14.75 19.17 2.04
C GLY A 128 -15.19 17.73 2.33
N ALA A 129 -14.28 16.95 2.91
CA ALA A 129 -14.60 15.65 3.47
C ALA A 129 -14.02 15.56 4.89
N PHE A 130 -14.87 15.15 5.84
CA PHE A 130 -14.43 14.67 7.15
C PHE A 130 -14.03 13.19 7.06
N ALA A 131 -14.03 12.48 8.19
CA ALA A 131 -13.79 11.05 8.22
C ALA A 131 -14.78 10.27 7.31
N PRO A 132 -14.35 9.18 6.65
CA PRO A 132 -15.18 8.41 5.74
C PRO A 132 -16.41 7.77 6.40
N GLU A 133 -16.39 7.57 7.73
CA GLU A 133 -17.52 7.13 8.55
C GLU A 133 -18.69 8.13 8.51
N GLY A 134 -18.39 9.42 8.34
CA GLY A 134 -19.38 10.49 8.29
C GLY A 134 -20.02 10.68 6.93
N ILE A 135 -19.63 9.88 5.92
CA ILE A 135 -20.14 10.02 4.56
C ILE A 135 -21.39 9.18 4.37
N THR A 136 -22.46 9.83 3.88
CA THR A 136 -23.69 9.16 3.47
C THR A 136 -23.98 9.44 2.00
N LYS A 137 -24.23 8.39 1.21
CA LYS A 137 -24.69 8.50 -0.18
C LYS A 137 -26.12 7.97 -0.31
N VAL A 138 -27.10 8.87 -0.43
CA VAL A 138 -28.48 8.51 -0.78
C VAL A 138 -28.62 8.42 -2.30
N ARG A 139 -29.39 7.44 -2.79
CA ARG A 139 -29.67 7.29 -4.23
C ARG A 139 -30.29 8.58 -4.79
N GLY A 140 -29.72 9.09 -5.89
CA GLY A 140 -30.19 10.30 -6.57
C GLY A 140 -29.78 11.63 -5.92
N LYS A 141 -29.01 11.63 -4.82
CA LYS A 141 -28.46 12.83 -4.19
C LYS A 141 -26.94 12.82 -4.21
N GLU A 142 -26.30 13.98 -4.20
CA GLU A 142 -24.85 14.07 -3.96
C GLU A 142 -24.47 13.45 -2.59
N PRO A 143 -23.27 12.86 -2.46
CA PRO A 143 -22.78 12.41 -1.16
C PRO A 143 -22.69 13.60 -0.18
N GLU A 144 -23.07 13.36 1.06
CA GLU A 144 -22.96 14.33 2.16
C GLU A 144 -21.89 13.84 3.14
N SER A 145 -21.00 14.74 3.57
CA SER A 145 -20.01 14.46 4.62
C SER A 145 -20.36 15.23 5.89
N LYS A 146 -20.60 14.51 6.98
CA LYS A 146 -20.88 15.09 8.30
C LYS A 146 -19.68 14.95 9.22
N PRO A 147 -19.46 15.91 10.15
CA PRO A 147 -18.43 15.77 11.16
C PRO A 147 -18.62 14.49 11.98
N VAL A 148 -17.52 13.78 12.22
CA VAL A 148 -17.45 12.63 13.14
C VAL A 148 -16.54 13.02 14.28
N VAL A 149 -16.98 12.76 15.50
CA VAL A 149 -16.18 12.94 16.71
C VAL A 149 -15.87 11.57 17.25
N PHE A 150 -14.59 11.20 17.22
CA PHE A 150 -14.11 9.98 17.84
C PHE A 150 -13.81 10.22 19.32
N THR A 151 -14.10 9.23 20.15
CA THR A 151 -13.71 9.24 21.56
C THR A 151 -12.57 8.26 21.80
N ASN A 152 -11.56 8.66 22.57
CA ASN A 152 -10.38 7.83 22.86
C ASN A 152 -9.70 7.28 21.57
N HIS A 153 -9.66 5.96 21.42
CA HIS A 153 -9.05 5.26 20.28
C HIS A 153 -10.09 4.67 19.31
N GLU A 154 -11.34 5.15 19.35
CA GLU A 154 -12.44 4.64 18.53
C GLU A 154 -12.11 4.64 17.03
N HIS A 155 -11.41 5.66 16.52
CA HIS A 155 -10.94 5.70 15.13
C HIS A 155 -10.00 4.52 14.81
N ILE A 156 -9.11 4.16 15.74
CA ILE A 156 -8.20 3.01 15.60
C ILE A 156 -8.98 1.71 15.67
N GLU A 157 -9.86 1.56 16.67
CA GLU A 157 -10.68 0.37 16.87
C GLU A 157 -11.57 0.08 15.64
N ASN A 158 -12.07 1.12 14.98
CA ASN A 158 -12.85 1.00 13.75
C ASN A 158 -11.99 0.62 12.53
N PHE A 159 -10.72 1.06 12.48
CA PHE A 159 -9.85 0.81 11.34
C PHE A 159 -9.06 -0.51 11.43
N VAL A 160 -8.74 -1.00 12.63
CA VAL A 160 -8.05 -2.27 12.85
C VAL A 160 -8.71 -3.44 12.09
N PRO A 161 -10.04 -3.65 12.17
CA PRO A 161 -10.72 -4.71 11.43
C PRO A 161 -10.52 -4.61 9.91
N VAL A 162 -10.47 -3.40 9.36
CA VAL A 162 -10.25 -3.17 7.92
C VAL A 162 -8.90 -3.73 7.49
N VAL A 163 -7.84 -3.45 8.27
CA VAL A 163 -6.49 -3.93 7.99
C VAL A 163 -6.39 -5.44 8.20
N VAL A 164 -6.88 -5.96 9.32
CA VAL A 164 -6.81 -7.38 9.66
C VAL A 164 -7.57 -8.24 8.65
N GLN A 165 -8.81 -7.89 8.31
CA GLN A 165 -9.62 -8.65 7.36
C GLN A 165 -9.00 -8.63 5.96
N LEU A 166 -8.40 -7.50 5.53
CA LEU A 166 -7.69 -7.43 4.27
C LEU A 166 -6.49 -8.39 4.23
N ILE A 167 -5.66 -8.36 5.28
CA ILE A 167 -4.47 -9.23 5.36
C ILE A 167 -4.89 -10.70 5.37
N GLN A 168 -5.92 -11.06 6.14
CA GLN A 168 -6.45 -12.43 6.18
C GLN A 168 -7.02 -12.86 4.83
N LYS A 169 -7.77 -11.98 4.16
CA LYS A 169 -8.28 -12.25 2.81
C LYS A 169 -7.15 -12.49 1.81
N LYS A 170 -6.07 -11.71 1.90
CA LYS A 170 -4.87 -11.92 1.09
C LYS A 170 -4.20 -13.23 1.47
N ALA A 171 -3.99 -13.52 2.75
CA ALA A 171 -3.40 -14.78 3.21
C ALA A 171 -4.12 -16.05 2.72
N ALA A 172 -5.43 -15.97 2.39
CA ALA A 172 -6.19 -17.07 1.81
C ALA A 172 -5.89 -17.35 0.31
N ILE A 173 -5.13 -16.49 -0.36
CA ILE A 173 -4.72 -16.68 -1.76
C ILE A 173 -3.43 -17.51 -1.79
N ALA A 174 -3.36 -18.46 -2.73
CA ALA A 174 -2.17 -19.26 -2.98
C ALA A 174 -1.10 -18.44 -3.71
N TYR A 175 -0.36 -17.63 -2.94
CA TYR A 175 0.82 -16.92 -3.43
C TYR A 175 2.01 -17.87 -3.60
N PRO A 176 2.97 -17.54 -4.49
CA PRO A 176 4.27 -18.21 -4.50
C PRO A 176 4.96 -18.15 -3.14
N GLU A 177 5.84 -19.10 -2.86
CA GLU A 177 6.72 -19.03 -1.68
C GLU A 177 7.55 -17.74 -1.70
N ASN A 178 7.94 -17.27 -0.51
CA ASN A 178 8.70 -16.03 -0.34
C ASN A 178 7.98 -14.75 -0.79
N THR A 179 6.64 -14.75 -0.79
CA THR A 179 5.86 -13.54 -1.06
C THR A 179 5.83 -12.63 0.16
N SER A 180 6.10 -11.34 -0.05
CA SER A 180 5.87 -10.28 0.94
C SER A 180 4.60 -9.49 0.59
N LEU A 181 3.93 -8.96 1.60
CA LEU A 181 2.75 -8.11 1.44
C LEU A 181 3.07 -6.68 1.85
N VAL A 182 2.75 -5.70 1.00
CA VAL A 182 2.77 -4.28 1.36
C VAL A 182 1.35 -3.74 1.33
N VAL A 183 0.94 -3.15 2.46
CA VAL A 183 -0.42 -2.63 2.67
C VAL A 183 -0.35 -1.12 2.85
N GLN A 184 -0.90 -0.39 1.88
CA GLN A 184 -1.14 1.05 2.02
C GLN A 184 -2.40 1.28 2.86
N CYS A 185 -2.26 1.95 3.99
CA CYS A 185 -3.35 2.34 4.87
C CYS A 185 -3.87 3.72 4.47
N TYR A 186 -5.09 3.79 3.93
CA TYR A 186 -5.86 5.02 3.81
C TYR A 186 -6.61 5.22 5.11
N LEU A 187 -5.98 5.94 6.04
CA LEU A 187 -6.47 6.14 7.39
C LEU A 187 -7.80 6.90 7.38
N ASN A 188 -8.69 6.53 8.30
CA ASN A 188 -10.00 7.18 8.46
C ASN A 188 -9.93 8.57 9.12
N SER A 189 -8.78 8.93 9.67
CA SER A 189 -8.51 10.23 10.29
C SER A 189 -7.01 10.49 10.31
N LEU A 190 -6.59 11.62 10.91
CA LEU A 190 -5.17 11.89 11.13
C LEU A 190 -4.67 11.12 12.35
N TYR A 191 -3.68 10.26 12.15
CA TYR A 191 -3.08 9.47 13.23
C TYR A 191 -1.83 10.17 13.75
N THR A 192 -1.73 10.34 15.07
CA THR A 192 -0.47 10.68 15.70
C THR A 192 0.53 9.53 15.60
N ALA A 193 1.80 9.78 15.97
CA ALA A 193 2.80 8.72 16.08
C ALA A 193 2.36 7.60 17.05
N GLU A 194 1.63 7.98 18.10
CA GLU A 194 1.18 7.07 19.14
C GLU A 194 -0.02 6.26 18.65
N ASP A 195 -0.97 6.89 17.95
CA ASP A 195 -2.07 6.18 17.29
C ASP A 195 -1.54 5.14 16.29
N TRP A 196 -0.50 5.50 15.52
CA TRP A 196 0.12 4.56 14.59
C TRP A 196 0.72 3.33 15.31
N LYS A 197 1.41 3.54 16.45
CA LYS A 197 1.95 2.42 17.25
C LYS A 197 0.82 1.56 17.83
N VAL A 198 -0.26 2.16 18.30
CA VAL A 198 -1.43 1.43 18.81
C VAL A 198 -2.08 0.62 17.69
N LEU A 199 -2.30 1.21 16.50
CA LEU A 199 -2.79 0.49 15.33
C LEU A 199 -1.91 -0.73 15.00
N VAL A 200 -0.60 -0.52 14.83
CA VAL A 200 0.35 -1.59 14.46
C VAL A 200 0.33 -2.71 15.50
N SER A 201 0.51 -2.39 16.78
CA SER A 201 0.54 -3.41 17.84
C SER A 201 -0.78 -4.17 17.96
N THR A 202 -1.91 -3.49 17.74
CA THR A 202 -3.23 -4.13 17.78
C THR A 202 -3.42 -5.07 16.59
N VAL A 203 -3.03 -4.65 15.38
CA VAL A 203 -3.04 -5.50 14.18
C VAL A 203 -2.12 -6.72 14.38
N GLU A 204 -0.89 -6.54 14.85
CA GLU A 204 0.05 -7.64 15.13
C GLU A 204 -0.53 -8.66 16.09
N SER A 205 -1.23 -8.21 17.14
CA SER A 205 -1.82 -9.09 18.15
C SER A 205 -2.95 -9.98 17.61
N GLN A 206 -3.59 -9.58 16.50
CA GLN A 206 -4.71 -10.30 15.87
C GLN A 206 -4.26 -11.19 14.70
N LEU A 207 -3.02 -11.05 14.24
CA LEU A 207 -2.48 -11.83 13.14
C LEU A 207 -1.66 -13.01 13.66
N ILE A 208 -1.98 -14.21 13.16
CA ILE A 208 -1.32 -15.46 13.53
C ILE A 208 -1.03 -16.22 12.24
N ASP A 209 0.21 -16.70 12.11
CA ASP A 209 0.61 -17.70 11.11
C ASP A 209 0.28 -17.33 9.65
N LEU A 210 0.74 -16.14 9.22
CA LEU A 210 0.55 -15.69 7.84
C LEU A 210 1.57 -16.35 6.89
N PRO A 211 1.18 -16.67 5.63
CA PRO A 211 2.07 -17.26 4.64
C PRO A 211 3.11 -16.27 4.08
N PHE A 212 2.97 -14.98 4.39
CA PHE A 212 3.88 -13.95 3.90
C PHE A 212 5.23 -13.99 4.62
N SER A 213 6.31 -13.75 3.89
CA SER A 213 7.66 -13.60 4.44
C SER A 213 7.83 -12.31 5.20
N GLU A 214 7.19 -11.24 4.76
CA GLU A 214 7.17 -9.94 5.41
C GLU A 214 5.80 -9.29 5.15
N VAL A 215 5.30 -8.55 6.14
CA VAL A 215 4.13 -7.67 5.97
C VAL A 215 4.54 -6.27 6.37
N VAL A 216 4.40 -5.31 5.45
CA VAL A 216 4.72 -3.90 5.68
C VAL A 216 3.44 -3.08 5.61
N LEU A 217 3.08 -2.41 6.69
CA LEU A 217 2.04 -1.39 6.69
C LEU A 217 2.67 -0.03 6.45
N PHE A 218 2.03 0.81 5.65
CA PHE A 218 2.42 2.21 5.55
C PHE A 218 1.24 3.15 5.33
N ASP A 219 1.35 4.37 5.83
CA ASP A 219 0.49 5.50 5.50
C ASP A 219 1.28 6.48 4.63
N SER A 220 0.72 6.83 3.47
CA SER A 220 1.34 7.79 2.56
C SER A 220 1.15 9.25 2.97
N ALA A 221 0.15 9.57 3.81
CA ALA A 221 -0.12 10.96 4.19
C ALA A 221 0.89 11.48 5.22
N LEU A 222 1.25 10.66 6.21
CA LEU A 222 2.17 11.02 7.30
C LEU A 222 3.49 10.24 7.25
N GLU A 223 3.71 9.50 6.15
CA GLU A 223 4.90 8.68 5.88
C GLU A 223 5.27 7.71 7.01
N ARG A 224 4.25 7.19 7.71
CA ARG A 224 4.44 6.18 8.73
C ARG A 224 4.60 4.83 8.07
N THR A 225 5.56 4.04 8.54
CA THR A 225 5.78 2.68 8.06
C THR A 225 6.07 1.77 9.24
N ALA A 226 5.59 0.53 9.17
CA ALA A 226 5.93 -0.53 10.12
C ALA A 226 6.04 -1.87 9.40
N GLN A 227 7.12 -2.59 9.68
CA GLN A 227 7.20 -4.01 9.37
C GLN A 227 6.59 -4.79 10.54
N LEU A 228 5.58 -5.62 10.25
CA LEU A 228 4.86 -6.33 11.29
C LEU A 228 5.66 -7.50 11.86
N THR A 229 5.55 -7.66 13.17
CA THR A 229 6.17 -8.69 13.99
C THR A 229 5.06 -9.58 14.55
N TYR A 230 4.45 -10.41 13.70
CA TYR A 230 3.37 -11.33 14.10
C TYR A 230 3.90 -12.71 14.49
N ARG A 231 3.09 -13.45 15.26
CA ARG A 231 3.46 -14.80 15.71
C ARG A 231 3.48 -15.78 14.53
N ARG A 232 4.61 -16.46 14.36
CA ARG A 232 4.73 -17.61 13.46
C ARG A 232 4.72 -18.87 14.29
N ASN A 233 3.84 -19.81 13.97
CA ASN A 233 3.92 -21.13 14.55
C ASN A 233 5.02 -21.87 13.80
N HIS A 234 6.24 -21.86 14.35
CA HIS A 234 7.26 -22.77 13.87
C HIS A 234 6.80 -24.18 14.22
N ALA A 235 6.23 -24.90 13.26
CA ALA A 235 6.14 -26.35 13.35
C ALA A 235 7.57 -26.88 13.45
N SER A 236 7.91 -27.34 14.66
CA SER A 236 9.12 -28.09 15.00
C SER A 236 9.19 -29.41 14.26
#